data_AF-A0A550CLC9-F1
#
_entry.id   AF-A0A550CLC9-F1
#
_cell.length_a   1.000
_cell.length_b   1.000
_cell.length_c   1.000
_cell.angle_alpha   90.00
_cell.angle_beta   90.00
_cell.angle_gamma   90.00
#
_symmetry.space_group_name_H-M   'P 1'
#
loop_
_entity.id
_entity.type
_entity.pdbx_description
1 polymer ?
#
loop_
_entity_poly.entity_id
_entity_poly.type
_entity_poly.pdbx_seq_one_letter_code
_entity_poly.pdbx_strand_id
1 'polypeptide(L)'
;MGDSTSFDTPPSDVLPTRRRVHFECEPETPDDASEALTCPDNILETSAAQQPLQEISFALESIVPPHVNLSDRHVTHRYTQAPPTYLLGYFVNPQLIYEGHVEKGTQRETVQATLDAYVAFITKHTGMRWGAGMEKFVINGKEKWLFYAAQSQRREDIMAIPQSARNGFRRVTSAARDPMLIIYRHPKCYIS
;
A
#
# COMPACT_ATOMS: atom_id res chain seq x y z
N MET A 1 57.06 13.48 32.44
CA MET A 1 56.40 14.46 31.55
C MET A 1 56.48 13.84 30.17
N GLY A 2 55.53 13.01 29.72
CA GLY A 2 54.13 13.35 29.38
C GLY A 2 54.16 14.09 28.04
N ASP A 3 53.62 13.61 26.90
CA ASP A 3 52.36 12.89 26.72
C ASP A 3 52.37 11.93 25.51
N SER A 4 51.56 10.88 25.65
CA SER A 4 51.15 9.92 24.63
C SER A 4 49.87 10.42 23.94
N THR A 5 49.85 10.53 22.61
CA THR A 5 48.61 10.79 21.86
C THR A 5 47.98 9.49 21.40
N SER A 6 46.84 9.22 22.02
CA SER A 6 45.93 8.09 21.81
C SER A 6 45.15 8.21 20.50
N PHE A 7 44.99 7.07 19.82
CA PHE A 7 44.06 6.88 18.72
C PHE A 7 42.62 6.77 19.27
N ASP A 8 41.77 7.75 18.97
CA ASP A 8 40.33 7.64 19.19
C ASP A 8 39.67 6.94 17.98
N THR A 9 39.16 5.74 18.23
CA THR A 9 38.29 5.01 17.32
C THR A 9 36.84 5.26 17.78
N PRO A 10 35.93 5.76 16.93
CA PRO A 10 34.54 5.90 17.34
C PRO A 10 33.84 4.52 17.36
N PRO A 11 32.93 4.28 18.33
CA PRO A 11 32.26 3.01 18.48
C PRO A 11 31.23 2.74 17.37
N SER A 12 31.26 1.49 16.89
CA SER A 12 30.20 0.83 16.13
C SER A 12 28.88 0.76 16.91
N ASP A 13 27.81 0.57 16.13
CA ASP A 13 26.49 0.09 16.52
C ASP A 13 25.46 1.13 17.01
N VAL A 14 24.93 1.88 16.04
CA VAL A 14 23.53 2.32 16.11
C VAL A 14 22.75 1.54 15.05
N LEU A 15 22.19 0.40 15.47
CA LEU A 15 21.15 -0.29 14.72
C LEU A 15 19.98 0.68 14.50
N PRO A 16 19.43 0.80 13.27
CA PRO A 16 18.26 1.63 13.06
C PRO A 16 17.10 1.04 13.86
N THR A 17 16.65 1.79 14.86
CA THR A 17 15.41 1.56 15.61
C THR A 17 14.30 1.23 14.64
N ARG A 18 13.80 -0.02 14.69
CA ARG A 18 12.57 -0.43 14.00
C ARG A 18 11.48 0.57 14.35
N ARG A 19 11.13 1.45 13.42
CA ARG A 19 9.90 2.23 13.52
C ARG A 19 8.76 1.22 13.56
N ARG A 20 8.15 1.07 14.73
CA ARG A 20 6.86 0.41 14.89
C ARG A 20 5.89 1.08 13.92
N VAL A 21 5.38 0.33 12.97
CA VAL A 21 4.18 0.71 12.21
C VAL A 21 3.06 0.74 13.25
N HIS A 22 2.59 1.93 13.61
CA HIS A 22 1.41 2.10 14.43
C HIS A 22 0.20 1.70 13.59
N PHE A 23 -0.49 0.65 14.01
CA PHE A 23 -1.81 0.33 13.54
C PHE A 23 -2.81 0.99 14.49
N GLU A 24 -3.40 2.11 14.08
CA GLU A 24 -4.59 2.63 14.74
C GLU A 24 -5.78 1.78 14.27
N CYS A 25 -6.06 0.73 15.03
CA CYS A 25 -7.35 0.06 15.04
C CYS A 25 -7.74 -0.11 16.50
N GLU A 26 -8.40 0.91 17.06
CA GLU A 26 -9.13 0.76 18.30
C GLU A 26 -10.47 0.09 17.98
N PRO A 27 -10.80 -1.07 18.59
CA PRO A 27 -12.17 -1.55 18.63
C PRO A 27 -12.91 -0.86 19.77
N GLU A 28 -13.95 -0.11 19.43
CA GLU A 28 -14.95 0.34 20.41
C GLU A 28 -15.66 -0.89 21.00
N THR A 29 -15.55 -1.05 22.32
CA THR A 29 -16.28 -2.05 23.11
C THR A 29 -17.71 -1.59 23.38
N PRO A 30 -18.74 -2.41 23.14
CA PRO A 30 -19.98 -2.32 23.88
C PRO A 30 -19.87 -3.15 25.16
N ASP A 31 -19.97 -2.49 26.30
CA ASP A 31 -20.26 -3.13 27.59
C ASP A 31 -21.68 -3.71 27.54
N ASP A 32 -21.82 -5.03 27.58
CA ASP A 32 -22.79 -5.68 28.46
C ASP A 32 -22.62 -7.21 28.54
N ALA A 33 -22.72 -7.69 29.78
CA ALA A 33 -23.08 -9.03 30.23
C ALA A 33 -22.16 -10.24 29.93
N SER A 34 -21.34 -10.53 30.95
CA SER A 34 -21.05 -11.85 31.54
C SER A 34 -21.60 -13.11 30.84
N GLU A 35 -20.70 -14.03 30.46
CA GLU A 35 -20.77 -15.43 30.90
C GLU A 35 -19.41 -16.11 30.69
N ALA A 36 -18.94 -16.78 31.75
CA ALA A 36 -17.67 -17.47 31.80
C ALA A 36 -17.75 -18.80 31.02
N LEU A 37 -16.85 -18.98 30.05
CA LEU A 37 -16.47 -20.32 29.58
C LEU A 37 -14.96 -20.37 29.32
N THR A 38 -14.28 -21.07 30.23
CA THR A 38 -13.11 -21.94 29.98
C THR A 38 -12.20 -21.57 28.80
N CYS A 39 -11.02 -21.03 29.11
CA CYS A 39 -9.89 -21.03 28.18
C CYS A 39 -9.23 -22.42 28.18
N PRO A 40 -9.07 -23.09 27.02
CA PRO A 40 -7.94 -23.96 26.81
C PRO A 40 -6.85 -23.20 26.06
N ASP A 41 -5.69 -23.18 26.70
CA ASP A 41 -4.33 -23.10 26.21
C ASP A 41 -4.05 -22.98 24.71
N ASN A 42 -3.15 -22.04 24.41
CA ASN A 42 -2.10 -22.14 23.39
C ASN A 42 -2.54 -22.62 22.00
N ILE A 43 -3.08 -21.70 21.19
CA ILE A 43 -2.83 -21.76 19.75
C ILE A 43 -1.38 -21.28 19.55
N LEU A 44 -0.46 -22.25 19.52
CA LEU A 44 0.78 -22.09 18.77
C LEU A 44 0.38 -21.64 17.35
N GLU A 45 0.57 -20.37 17.04
CA GLU A 45 0.63 -19.88 15.66
C GLU A 45 1.82 -20.58 15.01
N THR A 46 1.55 -21.80 14.54
CA THR A 46 2.47 -22.57 13.71
C THR A 46 2.71 -21.69 12.50
N SER A 47 3.94 -21.23 12.30
CA SER A 47 4.30 -20.30 11.23
C SER A 47 3.99 -20.95 9.88
N ALA A 48 2.76 -20.79 9.40
CA ALA A 48 2.43 -21.07 8.02
C ALA A 48 3.37 -20.20 7.18
N ALA A 49 4.20 -20.85 6.34
CA ALA A 49 5.15 -20.15 5.49
C ALA A 49 4.41 -19.03 4.73
N GLN A 50 4.88 -17.80 4.88
CA GLN A 50 4.26 -16.65 4.21
C GLN A 50 4.29 -16.89 2.70
N GLN A 51 3.13 -16.75 2.05
CA GLN A 51 3.08 -16.89 0.60
C GLN A 51 3.82 -15.72 -0.05
N PRO A 52 4.57 -15.97 -1.14
CA PRO A 52 5.26 -14.90 -1.86
C PRO A 52 4.26 -13.93 -2.47
N LEU A 53 4.51 -12.63 -2.32
CA LEU A 53 3.69 -11.60 -2.95
C LEU A 53 3.96 -11.55 -4.45
N GLN A 54 2.90 -11.47 -5.25
CA GLN A 54 3.04 -11.15 -6.66
C GLN A 54 3.55 -9.72 -6.81
N GLU A 55 4.57 -9.52 -7.64
CA GLU A 55 5.17 -8.20 -7.85
C GLU A 55 4.72 -7.58 -9.18
N ILE A 56 4.39 -6.30 -9.15
CA ILE A 56 4.09 -5.50 -10.34
C ILE A 56 4.85 -4.18 -10.26
N SER A 57 5.53 -3.81 -11.34
CA SER A 57 6.12 -2.48 -11.49
C SER A 57 5.17 -1.56 -12.24
N PHE A 58 4.91 -0.38 -11.67
CA PHE A 58 4.09 0.65 -12.26
C PHE A 58 4.87 1.97 -12.30
N ALA A 59 4.91 2.63 -13.45
CA ALA A 59 5.57 3.91 -13.65
C ALA A 59 4.60 4.86 -14.35
N LEU A 60 4.42 6.06 -13.79
CA LEU A 60 3.70 7.14 -14.47
C LEU A 60 4.60 7.79 -15.52
N GLU A 61 3.98 8.35 -16.56
CA GLU A 61 4.68 9.05 -17.62
C GLU A 61 5.48 10.24 -17.07
N SER A 62 6.65 10.49 -17.66
CA SER A 62 7.52 11.60 -17.26
C SER A 62 6.84 12.95 -17.49
N ILE A 63 6.98 13.86 -16.53
CA ILE A 63 6.43 15.21 -16.64
C ILE A 63 7.47 16.08 -17.37
N VAL A 64 7.18 16.39 -18.64
CA VAL A 64 7.98 17.31 -19.46
C VAL A 64 7.19 18.62 -19.59
N PRO A 65 7.74 19.77 -19.16
CA PRO A 65 7.07 21.05 -19.33
C PRO A 65 6.83 21.37 -20.82
N PRO A 66 5.73 22.05 -21.19
CA PRO A 66 5.34 22.23 -22.59
C PRO A 66 6.32 23.06 -23.43
N HIS A 67 7.25 23.77 -22.79
CA HIS A 67 8.27 24.61 -23.44
C HIS A 67 9.64 23.92 -23.55
N VAL A 68 9.80 22.69 -23.02
CA VAL A 68 11.07 21.98 -23.05
C VAL A 68 11.17 21.13 -24.31
N ASN A 69 12.09 21.49 -25.21
CA ASN A 69 12.44 20.66 -26.36
C ASN A 69 13.52 19.65 -25.96
N LEU A 70 13.13 18.38 -25.83
CA LEU A 70 14.03 17.26 -25.52
C LEU A 70 15.12 17.04 -26.58
N SER A 71 14.90 17.55 -27.79
CA SER A 71 15.83 17.38 -28.91
C SER A 71 16.89 18.47 -28.99
N ASP A 72 16.77 19.53 -28.17
CA ASP A 72 17.75 20.61 -28.12
C ASP A 72 19.02 20.12 -27.41
N ARG A 73 20.12 20.05 -28.17
CA ARG A 73 21.45 19.62 -27.69
C ARG A 73 22.22 20.75 -27.00
N HIS A 74 21.75 22.00 -27.08
CA HIS A 74 22.38 23.15 -26.46
C HIS A 74 21.93 23.35 -25.00
N VAL A 75 20.84 22.69 -24.57
CA VAL A 75 20.33 22.74 -23.21
C VAL A 75 20.65 21.44 -22.48
N THR A 76 21.30 21.54 -21.32
CA THR A 76 21.52 20.37 -20.45
C THR A 76 20.25 20.11 -19.65
N HIS A 77 19.42 19.18 -20.11
CA HIS A 77 18.20 18.77 -19.40
C HIS A 77 18.55 17.95 -18.15
N ARG A 78 18.08 18.34 -16.96
CA ARG A 78 18.22 17.56 -15.73
C ARG A 78 16.91 16.88 -15.37
N TYR A 79 16.95 15.56 -15.25
CA TYR A 79 15.85 14.75 -14.76
C TYR A 79 16.20 14.17 -13.41
N THR A 80 15.35 14.43 -12.41
CA THR A 80 15.43 13.72 -11.13
C THR A 80 14.22 12.82 -10.99
N GLN A 81 14.45 11.58 -10.60
CA GLN A 81 13.40 10.64 -10.24
C GLN A 81 13.52 10.36 -8.75
N ALA A 82 12.42 10.52 -8.01
CA ALA A 82 12.39 10.10 -6.62
C ALA A 82 12.57 8.57 -6.52
N PRO A 83 13.17 8.06 -5.42
CA PRO A 83 13.24 6.63 -5.17
C PRO A 83 11.86 5.97 -5.25
N PRO A 84 11.77 4.70 -5.68
CA PRO A 84 10.49 4.02 -5.80
C PRO A 84 9.79 3.90 -4.43
N THR A 85 8.47 3.93 -4.48
CA THR A 85 7.61 3.61 -3.34
C THR A 85 7.06 2.20 -3.52
N TYR A 86 7.06 1.41 -2.45
CA TYR A 86 6.51 0.06 -2.43
C TYR A 86 5.15 0.09 -1.74
N LEU A 87 4.14 -0.50 -2.38
CA LEU A 87 2.77 -0.54 -1.91
C LEU A 87 2.30 -1.99 -1.78
N LEU A 88 1.47 -2.27 -0.77
CA LEU A 88 0.69 -3.51 -0.69
C LEU A 88 -0.74 -3.22 -1.15
N GLY A 89 -1.14 -3.71 -2.32
CA GLY A 89 -2.39 -3.25 -2.92
C GLY A 89 -2.99 -4.09 -4.03
N TYR A 90 -4.11 -3.60 -4.57
CA TYR A 90 -4.81 -4.15 -5.72
C TYR A 90 -5.04 -3.08 -6.78
N PHE A 91 -4.81 -3.44 -8.04
CA PHE A 91 -5.41 -2.74 -9.16
C PHE A 91 -6.78 -3.36 -9.45
N VAL A 92 -7.81 -2.54 -9.36
CA VAL A 92 -9.21 -2.94 -9.52
C VAL A 92 -9.79 -2.25 -10.73
N ASN A 93 -10.57 -2.99 -11.51
CA ASN A 93 -11.38 -2.45 -12.58
C ASN A 93 -12.78 -2.13 -12.00
N PRO A 94 -13.23 -0.86 -11.99
CA PRO A 94 -14.56 -0.50 -11.47
C PRO A 94 -15.67 -1.31 -12.15
N GLN A 95 -15.52 -1.56 -13.46
CA GLN A 95 -16.49 -2.34 -14.21
C GLN A 95 -16.64 -3.78 -13.68
N LEU A 96 -15.54 -4.43 -13.28
CA LEU A 96 -15.59 -5.78 -12.70
C LEU A 96 -16.22 -5.79 -11.30
N ILE A 97 -16.07 -4.70 -10.54
CA ILE A 97 -16.78 -4.56 -9.26
C ILE A 97 -18.29 -4.56 -9.52
N TYR A 98 -18.73 -3.71 -10.45
CA TYR A 98 -20.14 -3.62 -10.80
C TYR A 98 -20.70 -4.97 -11.29
N GLU A 99 -20.02 -5.63 -12.22
CA GLU A 99 -20.42 -6.96 -12.72
C GLU A 99 -20.53 -7.99 -11.59
N GLY A 100 -19.56 -8.02 -10.66
CA GLY A 100 -19.62 -8.91 -9.49
C GLY A 100 -20.78 -8.60 -8.53
N HIS A 101 -21.25 -7.35 -8.47
CA HIS A 101 -22.46 -6.99 -7.71
C HIS A 101 -23.75 -7.40 -8.43
N VAL A 102 -23.76 -7.31 -9.77
CA VAL A 102 -24.87 -7.78 -10.62
C VAL A 102 -25.06 -9.29 -10.49
N GLU A 103 -23.99 -10.06 -10.58
CA GLU A 103 -24.03 -11.52 -10.42
C GLU A 103 -24.58 -11.95 -9.05
N LYS A 104 -24.33 -11.16 -8.01
CA LYS A 104 -24.82 -11.41 -6.64
C LYS A 104 -26.25 -10.90 -6.41
N GLY A 105 -26.84 -10.16 -7.36
CA GLY A 105 -28.15 -9.51 -7.17
C GLY A 105 -28.12 -8.38 -6.13
N THR A 106 -26.96 -7.77 -5.89
CA THR A 106 -26.77 -6.70 -4.88
C THR A 106 -26.50 -5.33 -5.51
N GLN A 107 -26.65 -5.21 -6.82
CA GLN A 107 -26.50 -3.96 -7.54
C GLN A 107 -27.57 -2.94 -7.12
N ARG A 108 -27.21 -1.66 -7.18
CA ARG A 108 -28.14 -0.55 -7.01
C ARG A 108 -28.72 -0.12 -8.35
N GLU A 109 -29.61 0.87 -8.30
CA GLU A 109 -30.30 1.43 -9.47
C GLU A 109 -29.34 1.90 -10.59
N THR A 110 -28.15 2.38 -10.22
CA THR A 110 -27.14 2.84 -11.18
C THR A 110 -25.78 2.20 -10.92
N VAL A 111 -24.96 2.17 -11.98
CA VAL A 111 -23.55 1.73 -11.89
C VAL A 111 -22.81 2.57 -10.85
N GLN A 112 -22.92 3.90 -10.93
CA GLN A 112 -22.25 4.81 -10.02
C GLN A 112 -22.69 4.60 -8.57
N ALA A 113 -24.00 4.46 -8.30
CA ALA A 113 -24.49 4.21 -6.95
C ALA A 113 -23.97 2.89 -6.37
N THR A 114 -23.80 1.87 -7.21
CA THR A 114 -23.21 0.58 -6.79
C THR A 114 -21.74 0.74 -6.43
N LEU A 115 -20.97 1.45 -7.27
CA LEU A 115 -19.56 1.72 -7.05
C LEU A 115 -19.32 2.62 -5.82
N ASP A 116 -20.15 3.64 -5.62
CA ASP A 116 -20.08 4.52 -4.45
C ASP A 116 -20.41 3.76 -3.17
N ALA A 117 -21.40 2.87 -3.21
CA ALA A 117 -21.72 2.00 -2.07
C ALA A 117 -20.56 1.04 -1.74
N TYR A 118 -19.90 0.49 -2.77
CA TYR A 118 -18.71 -0.33 -2.59
C TYR A 118 -17.56 0.48 -1.96
N VAL A 119 -17.28 1.68 -2.47
CA VAL A 119 -16.25 2.56 -1.88
C VAL A 119 -16.60 2.91 -0.43
N ALA A 120 -17.86 3.24 -0.13
CA ALA A 120 -18.31 3.53 1.23
C ALA A 120 -18.11 2.33 2.17
N PHE A 121 -18.37 1.11 1.69
CA PHE A 121 -18.10 -0.12 2.42
C PHE A 121 -16.61 -0.26 2.73
N ILE A 122 -15.73 -0.12 1.73
CA ILE A 122 -14.28 -0.20 1.95
C ILE A 122 -13.81 0.88 2.93
N THR A 123 -14.24 2.13 2.75
CA THR A 123 -13.92 3.26 3.64
C THR A 123 -14.33 2.97 5.08
N LYS A 124 -15.53 2.43 5.30
CA LYS A 124 -16.03 2.07 6.63
C LYS A 124 -15.17 1.01 7.32
N HIS A 125 -14.70 0.01 6.57
CA HIS A 125 -13.98 -1.14 7.14
C HIS A 125 -12.46 -0.98 7.20
N THR A 126 -11.90 -0.01 6.48
CA THR A 126 -10.43 0.17 6.38
C THR A 126 -9.95 1.58 6.71
N GLY A 127 -10.86 2.56 6.77
CA GLY A 127 -10.50 3.97 6.89
C GLY A 127 -9.90 4.60 5.62
N MET A 128 -9.67 3.83 4.56
CA MET A 128 -9.11 4.34 3.30
C MET A 128 -10.05 5.36 2.64
N ARG A 129 -9.48 6.36 1.97
CA ARG A 129 -10.19 7.42 1.25
C ARG A 129 -9.48 7.73 -0.07
N TRP A 130 -10.16 8.43 -0.98
CA TRP A 130 -9.50 8.95 -2.19
C TRP A 130 -8.36 9.89 -1.80
N GLY A 131 -7.16 9.63 -2.35
CA GLY A 131 -5.92 10.31 -1.99
C GLY A 131 -5.22 9.77 -0.73
N ALA A 132 -5.83 8.82 -0.02
CA ALA A 132 -5.28 8.20 1.19
C ALA A 132 -5.63 6.71 1.22
N GLY A 133 -4.83 5.88 0.56
CA GLY A 133 -5.09 4.45 0.41
C GLY A 133 -5.96 4.08 -0.81
N MET A 134 -6.62 5.04 -1.44
CA MET A 134 -7.32 4.85 -2.72
C MET A 134 -6.91 5.88 -3.76
N GLU A 135 -6.58 5.43 -4.98
CA GLU A 135 -6.22 6.30 -6.09
C GLU A 135 -6.92 5.88 -7.38
N LYS A 136 -7.23 6.87 -8.23
CA LYS A 136 -7.83 6.64 -9.55
C LYS A 136 -6.79 6.93 -10.62
N PHE A 137 -6.63 6.00 -11.55
CA PHE A 137 -5.72 6.11 -12.67
C PHE A 137 -6.45 5.83 -13.97
N VAL A 138 -5.93 6.39 -15.06
CA VAL A 138 -6.29 5.97 -16.40
C VAL A 138 -5.11 5.20 -16.97
N ILE A 139 -5.30 3.90 -17.21
CA ILE A 139 -4.26 3.03 -17.78
C ILE A 139 -4.81 2.49 -19.10
N ASN A 140 -4.11 2.78 -20.20
CA ASN A 140 -4.53 2.41 -21.57
C ASN A 140 -5.96 2.90 -21.90
N GLY A 141 -6.29 4.13 -21.52
CA GLY A 141 -7.61 4.74 -21.76
C GLY A 141 -8.75 4.17 -20.90
N LYS A 142 -8.45 3.30 -19.92
CA LYS A 142 -9.45 2.71 -19.01
C LYS A 142 -9.20 3.16 -17.58
N GLU A 143 -10.27 3.54 -16.88
CA GLU A 143 -10.20 3.82 -15.45
C GLU A 143 -9.81 2.56 -14.68
N LYS A 144 -8.83 2.71 -13.78
CA LYS A 144 -8.35 1.72 -12.84
C LYS A 144 -8.29 2.35 -11.47
N TRP A 145 -8.73 1.61 -10.47
CA TRP A 145 -8.62 2.02 -9.07
C TRP A 145 -7.46 1.26 -8.43
N LEU A 146 -6.65 1.97 -7.68
CA LEU A 146 -5.64 1.38 -6.82
C LEU A 146 -6.16 1.45 -5.39
N PHE A 147 -6.21 0.32 -4.71
CA PHE A 147 -6.41 0.26 -3.27
C PHE A 147 -5.13 -0.25 -2.62
N TYR A 148 -4.55 0.48 -1.68
CA TYR A 148 -3.36 0.07 -0.96
C TYR A 148 -3.52 0.23 0.54
N ALA A 149 -3.15 -0.82 1.28
CA ALA A 149 -3.25 -0.85 2.74
C ALA A 149 -1.95 -0.42 3.44
N ALA A 150 -0.82 -0.45 2.72
CA ALA A 150 0.47 -0.07 3.26
C ALA A 150 1.36 0.55 2.18
N GLN A 151 2.23 1.46 2.62
CA GLN A 151 3.19 2.18 1.81
C GLN A 151 4.52 2.26 2.55
N SER A 152 5.63 1.95 1.88
CA SER A 152 6.98 2.18 2.39
C SER A 152 7.96 2.54 1.28
N GLN A 153 9.04 3.22 1.64
CA GLN A 153 10.21 3.42 0.76
C GLN A 153 11.12 2.18 0.74
N ARG A 154 10.87 1.21 1.62
CA ARG A 154 11.65 -0.02 1.79
C ARG A 154 10.80 -1.22 1.40
N ARG A 155 11.32 -2.06 0.52
CA ARG A 155 10.60 -3.25 0.04
C ARG A 155 10.37 -4.25 1.17
N GLU A 156 11.36 -4.42 2.02
CA GLU A 156 11.36 -5.34 3.14
C GLU A 156 10.24 -5.07 4.14
N ASP A 157 9.85 -3.80 4.34
CA ASP A 157 8.75 -3.44 5.24
C ASP A 157 7.41 -3.98 4.72
N ILE A 158 7.19 -3.89 3.40
CA ILE A 158 5.99 -4.44 2.76
C ILE A 158 6.00 -5.96 2.80
N MET A 159 7.15 -6.57 2.53
CA MET A 159 7.33 -8.03 2.57
C MET A 159 7.13 -8.59 3.98
N ALA A 160 7.44 -7.82 5.03
CA ALA A 160 7.28 -8.22 6.42
C ALA A 160 5.82 -8.20 6.91
N ILE A 161 4.87 -7.64 6.15
CA ILE A 161 3.46 -7.59 6.53
C ILE A 161 2.92 -9.03 6.69
N PRO A 162 2.31 -9.37 7.83
CA PRO A 162 1.89 -10.74 8.13
C PRO A 162 0.73 -11.20 7.23
N GLN A 163 0.67 -12.51 6.97
CA GLN A 163 -0.38 -13.10 6.13
C GLN A 163 -1.79 -12.85 6.69
N SER A 164 -1.95 -12.79 8.01
CA SER A 164 -3.23 -12.45 8.66
C SER A 164 -3.75 -11.08 8.22
N ALA A 165 -2.89 -10.05 8.19
CA ALA A 165 -3.23 -8.72 7.69
C ALA A 165 -3.55 -8.72 6.19
N ARG A 166 -2.76 -9.46 5.38
CA ARG A 166 -3.03 -9.62 3.94
C ARG A 166 -4.39 -10.28 3.68
N ASN A 167 -4.71 -11.32 4.44
CA ASN A 167 -5.99 -12.02 4.38
C ASN A 167 -7.15 -11.11 4.80
N GLY A 168 -6.97 -10.30 5.85
CA GLY A 168 -7.94 -9.29 6.27
C GLY A 168 -8.22 -8.30 5.16
N PHE A 169 -7.17 -7.75 4.55
CA PHE A 169 -7.30 -6.83 3.42
C PHE A 169 -8.00 -7.48 2.22
N ARG A 170 -7.62 -8.71 1.85
CA ARG A 170 -8.26 -9.50 0.80
C ARG A 170 -9.76 -9.70 1.05
N ARG A 171 -10.16 -10.00 2.29
CA ARG A 171 -11.58 -10.18 2.66
C ARG A 171 -12.36 -8.89 2.49
N VAL A 172 -11.82 -7.77 2.99
CA VAL A 172 -12.52 -6.48 2.90
C VAL A 172 -12.66 -6.03 1.44
N THR A 173 -11.62 -6.19 0.62
CA THR A 173 -11.70 -5.87 -0.81
C THR A 173 -12.45 -6.91 -1.65
N SER A 174 -12.98 -7.97 -1.03
CA SER A 174 -13.63 -9.09 -1.71
C SER A 174 -12.80 -9.67 -2.86
N ALA A 175 -11.47 -9.63 -2.74
CA ALA A 175 -10.56 -10.07 -3.78
C ALA A 175 -10.36 -11.59 -3.74
N ALA A 176 -10.35 -12.23 -4.91
CA ALA A 176 -10.10 -13.67 -5.03
C ALA A 176 -8.63 -14.07 -4.90
N ARG A 177 -7.72 -13.09 -5.07
CA ARG A 177 -6.26 -13.28 -5.02
C ARG A 177 -5.66 -12.46 -3.89
N ASP A 178 -4.46 -12.83 -3.47
CA ASP A 178 -3.68 -12.08 -2.50
C ASP A 178 -3.27 -10.70 -3.02
N PRO A 179 -3.04 -9.72 -2.11
CA PRO A 179 -2.59 -8.40 -2.51
C PRO A 179 -1.21 -8.47 -3.14
N MET A 180 -0.92 -7.50 -4.00
CA MET A 180 0.33 -7.46 -4.76
C MET A 180 1.31 -6.49 -4.09
N LEU A 181 2.60 -6.78 -4.25
CA LEU A 181 3.65 -5.79 -4.06
C LEU A 181 3.72 -4.92 -5.32
N ILE A 182 3.29 -3.67 -5.21
CA ILE A 182 3.31 -2.71 -6.31
C ILE A 182 4.51 -1.79 -6.11
N ILE A 183 5.43 -1.83 -7.08
CA ILE A 183 6.60 -0.95 -7.14
C ILE A 183 6.19 0.29 -7.92
N TYR A 184 5.83 1.34 -7.21
CA TYR A 184 5.47 2.64 -7.76
C TYR A 184 6.73 3.46 -8.04
N ARG A 185 7.01 3.69 -9.32
CA ARG A 185 8.08 4.57 -9.78
C ARG A 185 7.50 5.95 -10.07
N HIS A 186 7.91 6.93 -9.26
CA HIS A 186 7.53 8.32 -9.45
C HIS A 186 7.90 8.80 -10.86
N PRO A 187 7.11 9.72 -11.44
CA PRO A 187 7.46 10.31 -12.72
C PRO A 187 8.83 11.00 -12.64
N LYS A 188 9.57 10.98 -13.75
CA LYS A 188 10.78 11.80 -13.87
C LYS A 188 10.34 13.26 -13.94
N CYS A 189 10.85 14.09 -13.05
CA CYS A 189 10.59 15.52 -13.06
C CYS A 189 11.76 16.25 -13.71
N TYR A 190 11.43 17.18 -14.60
CA TYR A 190 12.40 18.14 -15.12
C TYR A 190 12.75 19.16 -14.02
N ILE A 191 14.04 19.42 -13.84
CA ILE A 191 14.54 20.49 -12.97
C ILE A 191 15.29 21.48 -13.86
N SER A 192 14.81 22.73 -13.91
CA SER A 192 15.47 23.86 -14.57
C SER A 192 16.65 24.37 -13.75
#